data_AF-A0A964NKA6-F1
#
_entry.id   AF-A0A964NKA6-F1
#
_cell.length_a   1.000
_cell.length_b   1.000
_cell.length_c   1.000
_cell.angle_alpha   90.00
_cell.angle_beta   90.00
_cell.angle_gamma   90.00
#
_symmetry.space_group_name_H-M   'P 1'
#
loop_
_entity.id
_entity.type
_entity.pdbx_description
1 polymer ?
#
loop_
_entity_poly.entity_id
_entity_poly.type
_entity_poly.pdbx_seq_one_letter_code
_entity_poly.pdbx_strand_id
1 'polypeptide(L)'
;MSRNTKLFYLLTSMSLLASCGGGPTRGEKPRYYEAAVVKQKDLGPGHFKALPTVLDERIGSRPLKSEDPSGALTAVTVAQLSGASRQALYLAFEAVDPDFLEVDLRIRLADDTRVPVTVRRGEKSGLIVREGKAGAAFVHGTTAAVVERHGIGRLIDDGSPWNPRALEVLDLALSSLSAPERAVLRGIPFTRKTRGDDAQHGALYVQSDCAASIFVFDVAFRADQDQFVGTPEAPWPTSTRTFLHEVGHAIHERPGRDGICKLMGDQRKHNARTTQLRARIEAFNRGSRKGADQGAEKAAIEVERDAVEKSLKAFEQNHKEVERLQKKGPILSSYANALGQSSPPTRYAETSIKESFAESFSLYRADPEALRRLLPAVFAYFERGEHTTGL
;
A
#
# COMPACT_ATOMS: atom_id res chain seq x y z
N MET A 1 5.42 23.42 -39.57
CA MET A 1 5.10 22.16 -38.85
C MET A 1 3.68 22.24 -38.31
N SER A 2 2.77 21.39 -38.79
CA SER A 2 1.34 21.49 -38.46
C SER A 2 1.06 21.06 -37.01
N ARG A 3 0.07 21.68 -36.35
CA ARG A 3 -0.39 21.31 -34.99
C ARG A 3 -0.67 19.80 -34.83
N ASN A 4 -0.99 19.08 -35.92
CA ASN A 4 -1.26 17.64 -35.91
C ASN A 4 -0.04 16.75 -35.60
N THR A 5 1.19 17.24 -35.77
CA THR A 5 2.41 16.43 -35.50
C THR A 5 2.76 16.41 -34.02
N LYS A 6 2.28 17.37 -33.21
CA LYS A 6 2.53 17.40 -31.76
C LYS A 6 1.73 16.35 -30.98
N LEU A 7 0.58 15.90 -31.49
CA LEU A 7 -0.29 14.95 -30.79
C LEU A 7 0.23 13.50 -30.87
N PHE A 8 0.97 13.15 -31.92
CA PHE A 8 1.58 11.82 -32.07
C PHE A 8 2.73 11.57 -31.08
N TYR A 9 3.31 12.63 -30.50
CA TYR A 9 4.38 12.56 -29.51
C TYR A 9 3.89 12.65 -28.05
N LEU A 10 2.59 12.86 -27.82
CA LEU A 10 2.03 12.94 -26.45
C LEU A 10 1.79 11.57 -25.79
N LEU A 11 2.19 10.47 -26.46
CA LEU A 11 1.97 9.09 -26.03
C LEU A 11 3.27 8.26 -26.07
N THR A 12 4.39 8.81 -25.60
CA THR A 12 5.36 7.94 -24.94
C THR A 12 4.69 7.40 -23.69
N SER A 13 4.52 6.08 -23.63
CA SER A 13 3.91 5.31 -22.57
C SER A 13 4.14 5.97 -21.21
N MET A 14 3.08 6.52 -20.59
CA MET A 14 3.15 7.00 -19.21
C MET A 14 3.19 5.79 -18.29
N SER A 15 4.35 5.12 -18.28
CA SER A 15 4.71 4.19 -17.22
C SER A 15 5.15 5.06 -16.05
N LEU A 16 4.20 5.41 -15.18
CA LEU A 16 4.54 5.95 -13.87
C LEU A 16 5.05 4.78 -13.04
N LEU A 17 6.34 4.50 -13.16
CA LEU A 17 7.07 3.86 -12.07
C LEU A 17 7.14 4.92 -10.98
N ALA A 18 6.42 4.71 -9.88
CA ALA A 18 6.62 5.48 -8.66
C ALA A 18 8.03 5.15 -8.13
N SER A 19 9.04 5.81 -8.69
CA SER A 19 10.42 5.77 -8.20
C SER A 19 10.53 6.75 -7.04
N CYS A 20 10.14 6.31 -5.84
CA CYS A 20 10.16 7.09 -4.61
C CYS A 20 11.59 7.15 -4.03
N GLY A 21 12.40 8.08 -4.52
CA GLY A 21 13.74 8.39 -4.00
C GLY A 21 13.78 9.76 -3.34
N GLY A 22 13.12 9.91 -2.18
CA GLY A 22 13.21 11.10 -1.34
C GLY A 22 13.79 10.72 0.02
N GLY A 23 15.02 11.14 0.32
CA GLY A 23 15.63 10.93 1.62
C GLY A 23 14.89 11.69 2.73
N PRO A 24 14.82 11.16 3.96
CA PRO A 24 14.01 11.71 5.05
C PRO A 24 14.45 13.12 5.45
N THR A 25 13.49 14.02 5.66
CA THR A 25 13.72 15.33 6.26
C THR A 25 14.01 15.16 7.75
N ARG A 26 15.20 15.56 8.19
CA ARG A 26 15.60 15.55 9.61
C ARG A 26 14.64 16.41 10.45
N GLY A 27 13.96 15.80 11.41
CA GLY A 27 13.28 16.55 12.48
C GLY A 27 12.44 15.70 13.43
N GLU A 28 11.72 14.71 12.90
CA GLU A 28 10.85 13.85 13.69
C GLU A 28 11.23 12.37 13.51
N LYS A 29 10.99 11.58 14.56
CA LYS A 29 11.44 10.19 14.65
C LYS A 29 10.26 9.28 14.25
N PRO A 30 10.51 8.20 13.49
CA PRO A 30 9.45 7.27 13.11
C PRO A 30 8.79 6.66 14.35
N ARG A 31 7.48 6.43 14.24
CA ARG A 31 6.64 6.07 15.37
C ARG A 31 6.35 4.57 15.46
N TYR A 32 6.46 3.82 14.38
CA TYR A 32 6.24 2.39 14.31
C TYR A 32 7.41 1.76 13.57
N TYR A 33 7.74 0.50 13.87
CA TYR A 33 8.87 -0.15 13.22
C TYR A 33 8.66 -0.25 11.70
N GLU A 34 9.74 0.01 10.97
CA GLU A 34 9.81 -0.32 9.55
C GLU A 34 9.89 -1.83 9.39
N ALA A 35 9.35 -2.37 8.30
CA ALA A 35 9.40 -3.79 7.98
C ALA A 35 10.84 -4.33 7.70
N ALA A 36 11.87 -3.65 8.20
CA ALA A 36 13.21 -4.20 8.30
C ALA A 36 13.11 -5.52 9.10
N VAL A 37 13.54 -6.60 8.45
CA VAL A 37 13.48 -7.94 9.03
C VAL A 37 14.35 -7.96 10.28
N VAL A 38 13.71 -8.01 11.45
CA VAL A 38 14.41 -8.25 12.73
C VAL A 38 14.78 -9.72 12.76
N LYS A 39 15.98 -10.04 12.29
CA LYS A 39 16.49 -11.41 12.34
C LYS A 39 16.73 -11.82 13.79
N GLN A 40 16.05 -12.86 14.22
CA GLN A 40 16.33 -13.45 15.53
C GLN A 40 17.70 -14.13 15.47
N LYS A 41 18.62 -13.67 16.33
CA LYS A 41 19.86 -14.40 16.59
C LYS A 41 19.52 -15.57 17.52
N ASP A 42 19.99 -16.77 17.20
CA ASP A 42 19.93 -17.89 18.14
C ASP A 42 20.80 -17.54 19.36
N LEU A 43 20.15 -17.19 20.45
CA LEU A 43 20.83 -16.89 21.71
C LEU A 43 21.13 -18.23 22.38
N GLY A 44 22.41 -18.58 22.49
CA GLY A 44 22.80 -19.80 23.21
C GLY A 44 22.33 -19.79 24.68
N PRO A 45 22.27 -20.94 25.37
CA PRO A 45 21.77 -21.03 26.75
C PRO A 45 22.45 -20.08 27.73
N GLY A 46 23.76 -19.86 27.56
CA GLY A 46 24.53 -18.91 28.38
C GLY A 46 24.09 -17.45 28.19
N HIS A 47 23.66 -17.07 27.00
CA HIS A 47 23.17 -15.73 26.71
C HIS A 47 21.81 -15.50 27.39
N PHE A 48 20.90 -16.47 27.33
CA PHE A 48 19.61 -16.40 28.04
C PHE A 48 19.78 -16.22 29.55
N LYS A 49 20.78 -16.88 30.15
CA LYS A 49 21.10 -16.72 31.58
C LYS A 49 21.57 -15.31 31.93
N ALA A 50 22.26 -14.64 31.01
CA ALA A 50 22.78 -13.28 31.18
C ALA A 50 21.77 -12.17 30.82
N LEU A 51 20.70 -12.49 30.07
CA LEU A 51 19.72 -11.50 29.61
C LEU A 51 19.16 -10.61 30.73
N PRO A 52 18.81 -11.11 31.92
CA PRO A 52 18.30 -10.24 32.98
C PRO A 52 19.24 -9.08 33.32
N THR A 53 20.52 -9.38 33.56
CA THR A 53 21.54 -8.37 33.88
C THR A 53 21.76 -7.38 32.75
N VAL A 54 21.89 -7.89 31.51
CA VAL A 54 22.10 -7.03 30.32
C VAL A 54 20.91 -6.09 30.11
N LEU A 55 19.69 -6.59 30.32
CA LEU A 55 18.48 -5.80 30.18
C LEU A 55 18.31 -4.80 31.32
N ASP A 56 18.61 -5.17 32.58
CA ASP A 56 18.57 -4.24 33.71
C ASP A 56 19.53 -3.05 33.48
N GLU A 57 20.76 -3.32 33.01
CA GLU A 57 21.72 -2.28 32.65
C GLU A 57 21.21 -1.38 31.53
N ARG A 58 20.64 -1.97 30.46
CA ARG A 58 20.10 -1.20 29.33
C ARG A 58 18.89 -0.39 29.70
N ILE A 59 17.91 -0.97 30.40
CA ILE A 59 16.67 -0.31 30.82
C ILE A 59 17.01 0.82 31.80
N GLY A 60 17.97 0.59 32.70
CA GLY A 60 18.36 1.55 33.72
C GLY A 60 17.19 1.85 34.65
N SER A 61 16.91 3.12 34.88
CA SER A 61 15.79 3.56 35.73
C SER A 61 14.44 3.68 35.02
N ARG A 62 14.35 3.27 33.75
CA ARG A 62 13.11 3.38 32.97
C ARG A 62 12.03 2.46 33.56
N PRO A 63 10.78 2.95 33.73
CA PRO A 63 9.68 2.09 34.16
C PRO A 63 9.46 0.94 33.17
N LEU A 64 9.31 -0.28 33.66
CA LEU A 64 8.94 -1.45 32.87
C LEU A 64 7.58 -1.95 33.34
N LYS A 65 6.69 -2.20 32.37
CA LYS A 65 5.34 -2.69 32.62
C LYS A 65 5.04 -3.89 31.73
N SER A 66 4.27 -4.83 32.26
CA SER A 66 3.60 -5.85 31.46
C SER A 66 2.15 -5.42 31.21
N GLU A 67 1.67 -5.62 29.98
CA GLU A 67 0.30 -5.38 29.57
C GLU A 67 -0.41 -6.73 29.39
N ASP A 68 -1.59 -6.86 30.00
CA ASP A 68 -2.43 -8.05 29.82
C ASP A 68 -3.40 -7.91 28.62
N PRO A 69 -4.14 -8.97 28.25
CA PRO A 69 -5.07 -8.90 27.11
C PRO A 69 -6.21 -7.88 27.26
N SER A 70 -6.49 -7.40 28.48
CA SER A 70 -7.48 -6.34 28.74
C SER A 70 -6.90 -4.93 28.60
N GLY A 71 -5.58 -4.81 28.39
CA GLY A 71 -4.84 -3.56 28.38
C GLY A 71 -4.43 -3.07 29.78
N ALA A 72 -4.62 -3.87 30.83
CA ALA A 72 -4.21 -3.47 32.17
C ALA A 72 -2.69 -3.54 32.30
N LEU A 73 -2.11 -2.48 32.87
CA LEU A 73 -0.67 -2.34 33.01
C LEU A 73 -0.21 -2.67 34.43
N THR A 74 0.70 -3.62 34.56
CA THR A 74 1.34 -4.01 35.83
C THR A 74 2.82 -3.64 35.81
N ALA A 75 3.31 -2.93 36.83
CA ALA A 75 4.74 -2.68 36.97
C ALA A 75 5.50 -3.99 37.23
N VAL A 76 6.57 -4.23 36.48
CA VAL A 76 7.36 -5.46 36.57
C VAL A 76 8.86 -5.15 36.50
N THR A 77 9.69 -6.05 37.04
CA THR A 77 11.13 -6.09 36.82
C THR A 77 11.48 -7.03 35.67
N VAL A 78 12.70 -6.93 35.13
CA VAL A 78 13.15 -7.86 34.08
C VAL A 78 13.10 -9.31 34.54
N ALA A 79 13.40 -9.58 35.81
CA ALA A 79 13.35 -10.93 36.39
C ALA A 79 11.94 -11.53 36.42
N GLN A 80 10.89 -10.68 36.43
CA GLN A 80 9.49 -11.10 36.43
C GLN A 80 8.95 -11.38 35.02
N LEU A 81 9.65 -10.97 33.96
CA LEU A 81 9.27 -11.25 32.58
C LEU A 81 9.55 -12.71 32.20
N SER A 82 8.74 -13.26 31.29
CA SER A 82 8.96 -14.58 30.69
C SER A 82 10.30 -14.63 29.91
N GLY A 83 10.73 -15.83 29.51
CA GLY A 83 11.85 -15.99 28.57
C GLY A 83 11.62 -15.27 27.23
N ALA A 84 10.42 -15.42 26.66
CA ALA A 84 10.05 -14.80 25.39
C ALA A 84 10.06 -13.27 25.49
N SER A 85 9.40 -12.72 26.52
CA SER A 85 9.34 -11.30 26.79
C SER A 85 10.72 -10.66 26.97
N ARG A 86 11.64 -11.33 27.70
CA ARG A 86 13.03 -10.85 27.83
C ARG A 86 13.78 -10.85 26.50
N GLN A 87 13.65 -11.90 25.71
CA GLN A 87 14.30 -11.96 24.40
C GLN A 87 13.74 -10.92 23.43
N ALA A 88 12.43 -10.71 23.40
CA ALA A 88 11.80 -9.65 22.60
C ALA A 88 12.34 -8.28 22.99
N LEU A 89 12.43 -7.99 24.29
CA LEU A 89 12.95 -6.73 24.79
C LEU A 89 14.42 -6.52 24.41
N TYR A 90 15.23 -7.58 24.48
CA TYR A 90 16.62 -7.55 24.03
C TYR A 90 16.73 -7.27 22.52
N LEU A 91 15.96 -7.98 21.70
CA LEU A 91 15.93 -7.78 20.26
C LEU A 91 15.43 -6.38 19.90
N ALA A 92 14.46 -5.83 20.63
CA ALA A 92 13.98 -4.47 20.43
C ALA A 92 15.11 -3.43 20.63
N PHE A 93 15.99 -3.64 21.61
CA PHE A 93 17.17 -2.79 21.81
C PHE A 93 18.30 -3.00 20.80
N GLU A 94 18.45 -4.22 20.27
CA GLU A 94 19.53 -4.55 19.33
C GLU A 94 19.20 -4.19 17.88
N ALA A 95 17.95 -4.45 17.48
CA ALA A 95 17.55 -4.47 16.08
C ALA A 95 16.82 -3.22 15.63
N VAL A 96 16.30 -2.43 16.58
CA VAL A 96 15.51 -1.25 16.28
C VAL A 96 16.27 0.00 16.72
N ASP A 97 16.07 1.09 15.98
CA ASP A 97 16.53 2.41 16.38
C ASP A 97 16.23 2.62 17.87
N PRO A 98 17.18 3.15 18.69
CA PRO A 98 16.93 3.38 20.10
C PRO A 98 15.61 4.11 20.36
N ASP A 99 15.11 4.89 19.41
CA ASP A 99 13.85 5.64 19.49
C ASP A 99 12.60 4.94 18.94
N PHE A 100 12.61 3.61 18.74
CA PHE A 100 11.39 2.87 18.37
C PHE A 100 10.24 3.11 19.35
N LEU A 101 9.00 3.25 18.87
CA LEU A 101 7.84 3.24 19.79
C LEU A 101 7.18 1.88 19.91
N GLU A 102 7.26 1.01 18.90
CA GLU A 102 6.62 -0.30 18.92
C GLU A 102 7.36 -1.27 18.02
N VAL A 103 7.46 -2.54 18.42
CA VAL A 103 7.96 -3.66 17.62
C VAL A 103 7.23 -4.94 17.96
N ASP A 104 6.79 -5.67 16.92
CA ASP A 104 6.02 -6.90 17.02
C ASP A 104 6.86 -8.10 16.56
N LEU A 105 7.19 -8.99 17.50
CA LEU A 105 8.14 -10.09 17.31
C LEU A 105 7.50 -11.46 17.59
N ARG A 106 7.84 -12.47 16.79
CA ARG A 106 7.45 -13.87 17.03
C ARG A 106 8.60 -14.66 17.63
N ILE A 107 8.77 -14.60 18.94
CA ILE A 107 9.92 -15.19 19.63
C ILE A 107 9.91 -16.70 19.55
N ARG A 108 10.95 -17.27 18.94
CA ARG A 108 11.15 -18.72 18.85
C ARG A 108 11.71 -19.29 20.16
N LEU A 109 10.99 -20.23 20.76
CA LEU A 109 11.42 -20.97 21.95
C LEU A 109 12.22 -22.22 21.57
N ALA A 110 12.81 -22.88 22.57
CA ALA A 110 13.66 -24.06 22.38
C ALA A 110 12.91 -25.28 21.80
N ASP A 111 11.59 -25.35 21.99
CA ASP A 111 10.70 -26.38 21.46
C ASP A 111 10.12 -26.00 20.07
N ASP A 112 10.66 -24.97 19.43
CA ASP A 112 10.21 -24.38 18.16
C ASP A 112 8.86 -23.63 18.23
N THR A 113 8.24 -23.56 19.42
CA THR A 113 7.04 -22.75 19.63
C THR A 113 7.36 -21.27 19.39
N ARG A 114 6.52 -20.56 18.64
CA ARG A 114 6.66 -19.11 18.40
C ARG A 114 5.65 -18.33 19.23
N VAL A 115 6.14 -17.51 20.15
CA VAL A 115 5.34 -16.67 21.04
C VAL A 115 5.31 -15.23 20.51
N PRO A 116 4.14 -14.67 20.18
CA PRO A 116 4.01 -13.28 19.76
C PRO A 116 4.24 -12.36 20.97
N VAL A 117 5.15 -11.40 20.82
CA VAL A 117 5.46 -10.39 21.83
C VAL A 117 5.55 -9.03 21.18
N THR A 118 4.76 -8.08 21.68
CA THR A 118 4.90 -6.66 21.36
C THR A 118 5.75 -5.99 22.44
N VAL A 119 6.75 -5.22 22.02
CA VAL A 119 7.51 -4.33 22.89
C VAL A 119 7.26 -2.91 22.42
N ARG A 120 6.78 -2.05 23.32
CA ARG A 120 6.47 -0.65 22.98
C ARG A 120 6.96 0.33 24.03
N ARG A 121 7.24 1.56 23.63
CA ARG A 121 7.49 2.69 24.53
C ARG A 121 6.15 3.24 25.02
N GLY A 122 6.00 3.28 26.34
CA GLY A 122 4.94 4.01 27.01
C GLY A 122 5.32 5.46 27.30
N GLU A 123 4.46 6.13 28.07
CA GLU A 123 4.71 7.48 28.57
C GLU A 123 6.02 7.58 29.35
N LYS A 124 6.65 8.77 29.32
CA LYS A 124 7.91 9.07 30.03
C LYS A 124 9.05 8.11 29.67
N SER A 125 9.06 7.57 28.46
CA SER A 125 10.05 6.58 27.98
C SER A 125 10.04 5.25 28.75
N GLY A 126 8.94 4.94 29.46
CA GLY A 126 8.74 3.62 30.01
C GLY A 126 8.61 2.56 28.91
N LEU A 127 8.81 1.29 29.24
CA LEU A 127 8.69 0.17 28.34
C LEU A 127 7.48 -0.66 28.75
N ILE A 128 6.72 -1.09 27.76
CA ILE A 128 5.54 -1.94 27.92
C ILE A 128 5.78 -3.20 27.09
N VAL A 129 5.62 -4.36 27.70
CA VAL A 129 5.72 -5.66 27.04
C VAL A 129 4.37 -6.35 27.12
N ARG A 130 3.85 -6.79 25.97
CA ARG A 130 2.62 -7.58 25.87
C ARG A 130 2.94 -8.90 25.21
N GLU A 131 2.60 -10.00 25.88
CA GLU A 131 2.85 -11.35 25.41
C GLU A 131 1.53 -12.05 25.11
N GLY A 132 1.42 -12.61 23.91
CA GLY A 132 0.27 -13.40 23.51
C GLY A 132 0.52 -14.89 23.67
N LYS A 133 -0.43 -15.69 23.19
CA LYS A 133 -0.29 -17.15 23.15
C LYS A 133 0.31 -17.57 21.82
N ALA A 134 1.04 -18.69 21.81
CA ALA A 134 1.43 -19.34 20.57
C ALA A 134 0.18 -19.61 19.73
N GLY A 135 0.13 -19.01 18.54
CA GLY A 135 -1.01 -19.10 17.65
C GLY A 135 -1.11 -20.47 16.98
N ALA A 136 -2.33 -20.89 16.67
CA ALA A 136 -2.57 -22.01 15.78
C ALA A 136 -2.16 -21.64 14.34
N ALA A 137 -1.79 -22.65 13.54
CA ALA A 137 -1.65 -22.47 12.10
C ALA A 137 -3.02 -22.16 11.48
N PHE A 138 -3.07 -21.21 10.55
CA PHE A 138 -4.29 -20.92 9.79
C PHE A 138 -4.53 -21.99 8.72
N VAL A 139 -5.80 -22.12 8.32
CA VAL A 139 -6.24 -22.99 7.22
C VAL A 139 -6.53 -22.12 6.01
N HIS A 140 -6.05 -22.53 4.85
CA HIS A 140 -6.19 -21.79 3.59
C HIS A 140 -7.21 -22.44 2.65
N GLY A 141 -7.79 -21.63 1.77
CA GLY A 141 -8.57 -22.09 0.62
C GLY A 141 -7.72 -22.28 -0.64
N THR A 142 -8.35 -22.70 -1.72
CA THR A 142 -7.73 -22.73 -3.06
C THR A 142 -7.72 -21.33 -3.68
N THR A 143 -6.89 -21.11 -4.70
CA THR A 143 -6.88 -19.87 -5.51
C THR A 143 -8.27 -19.46 -5.96
N ALA A 144 -9.06 -20.40 -6.51
CA ALA A 144 -10.42 -20.13 -6.97
C ALA A 144 -11.33 -19.66 -5.83
N ALA A 145 -11.25 -20.31 -4.66
CA ALA A 145 -12.04 -19.95 -3.49
C ALA A 145 -11.70 -18.55 -2.96
N VAL A 146 -10.42 -18.15 -2.96
CA VAL A 146 -10.00 -16.80 -2.54
C VAL A 146 -10.52 -15.74 -3.52
N VAL A 147 -10.39 -15.97 -4.84
CA VAL A 147 -10.87 -15.03 -5.86
C VAL A 147 -12.39 -14.86 -5.78
N GLU A 148 -13.13 -15.97 -5.69
CA GLU A 148 -14.59 -15.97 -5.61
C GLU A 148 -15.08 -15.26 -4.35
N ARG A 149 -14.53 -15.60 -3.19
CA ARG A 149 -14.92 -15.04 -1.89
C ARG A 149 -14.78 -13.52 -1.84
N HIS A 150 -13.70 -12.99 -2.41
CA HIS A 150 -13.34 -11.57 -2.28
C HIS A 150 -13.70 -10.74 -3.51
N GLY A 151 -14.08 -11.37 -4.62
CA GLY A 151 -14.43 -10.67 -5.87
C GLY A 151 -13.26 -9.88 -6.46
N ILE A 152 -12.03 -10.37 -6.31
CA ILE A 152 -10.82 -9.70 -6.82
C ILE A 152 -10.51 -10.09 -8.27
N GLY A 153 -9.49 -9.46 -8.88
CA GLY A 153 -8.93 -9.93 -10.16
C GLY A 153 -8.27 -11.31 -10.06
N ARG A 154 -7.70 -11.76 -11.19
CA ARG A 154 -7.04 -13.08 -11.26
C ARG A 154 -5.80 -13.14 -10.37
N LEU A 155 -5.54 -14.31 -9.80
CA LEU A 155 -4.23 -14.65 -9.23
C LEU A 155 -3.38 -15.29 -10.33
N ILE A 156 -2.20 -14.71 -10.58
CA ILE A 156 -1.29 -15.10 -11.65
C ILE A 156 0.02 -15.60 -11.05
N ASP A 157 0.47 -16.78 -11.48
CA ASP A 157 1.80 -17.32 -11.18
C ASP A 157 2.78 -16.83 -12.27
N ASP A 158 3.77 -16.02 -11.91
CA ASP A 158 4.79 -15.48 -12.83
C ASP A 158 6.17 -15.52 -12.20
N GLY A 159 6.76 -16.71 -12.14
CA GLY A 159 8.07 -16.96 -11.52
C GLY A 159 7.98 -17.55 -10.11
N SER A 160 6.92 -17.26 -9.36
CA SER A 160 6.60 -17.94 -8.10
C SER A 160 5.12 -18.35 -8.05
N PRO A 161 4.77 -19.51 -7.48
CA PRO A 161 3.37 -19.93 -7.37
C PRO A 161 2.66 -19.29 -6.17
N TRP A 162 1.33 -19.16 -6.27
CA TRP A 162 0.42 -18.96 -5.12
C TRP A 162 0.34 -20.24 -4.27
N ASN A 163 1.36 -20.46 -3.45
CA ASN A 163 1.37 -21.56 -2.49
C ASN A 163 0.36 -21.34 -1.35
N PRO A 164 0.02 -22.39 -0.57
CA PRO A 164 -0.83 -22.32 0.61
C PRO A 164 -0.66 -21.10 1.51
N ARG A 165 0.59 -20.80 1.87
CA ARG A 165 0.92 -19.71 2.78
C ARG A 165 0.69 -18.33 2.14
N ALA A 166 1.01 -18.17 0.87
CA ALA A 166 0.73 -16.92 0.16
C ALA A 166 -0.78 -16.66 0.02
N LEU A 167 -1.57 -17.73 -0.21
CA LEU A 167 -3.03 -17.65 -0.28
C LEU A 167 -3.64 -17.32 1.10
N GLU A 168 -3.11 -17.88 2.17
CA GLU A 168 -3.53 -17.59 3.54
C GLU A 168 -3.38 -16.10 3.88
N VAL A 169 -2.18 -15.54 3.65
CA VAL A 169 -1.90 -14.12 3.91
C VAL A 169 -2.80 -13.22 3.07
N LEU A 170 -2.99 -13.54 1.79
CA LEU A 170 -3.86 -12.79 0.91
C LEU A 170 -5.33 -12.85 1.37
N ASP A 171 -5.83 -14.04 1.71
CA ASP A 171 -7.20 -14.25 2.20
C ASP A 171 -7.44 -13.43 3.48
N LEU A 172 -6.47 -13.43 4.40
CA LEU A 172 -6.52 -12.64 5.63
C LEU A 172 -6.56 -11.13 5.34
N ALA A 173 -5.66 -10.63 4.49
CA ALA A 173 -5.64 -9.23 4.09
C ALA A 173 -6.98 -8.80 3.47
N LEU A 174 -7.50 -9.56 2.51
CA LEU A 174 -8.76 -9.24 1.80
C LEU A 174 -9.99 -9.35 2.70
N SER A 175 -9.98 -10.26 3.67
CA SER A 175 -11.05 -10.42 4.66
C SER A 175 -11.15 -9.21 5.59
N SER A 176 -10.05 -8.49 5.82
CA SER A 176 -10.04 -7.27 6.65
C SER A 176 -10.68 -6.05 5.97
N LEU A 177 -10.85 -6.10 4.64
CA LEU A 177 -11.34 -4.97 3.85
C LEU A 177 -12.85 -4.76 4.00
N SER A 178 -13.31 -3.54 3.84
CA SER A 178 -14.73 -3.24 3.65
C SER A 178 -15.19 -3.57 2.22
N ALA A 179 -16.51 -3.60 1.99
CA ALA A 179 -17.04 -3.84 0.64
C ALA A 179 -16.63 -2.76 -0.39
N PRO A 180 -16.67 -1.44 -0.07
CA PRO A 180 -16.15 -0.40 -0.97
C PRO A 180 -14.67 -0.55 -1.32
N GLU A 181 -13.84 -0.96 -0.36
CA GLU A 181 -12.40 -1.19 -0.61
C GLU A 181 -12.16 -2.40 -1.52
N ARG A 182 -12.83 -3.54 -1.25
CA ARG A 182 -12.76 -4.70 -2.15
C ARG A 182 -13.22 -4.38 -3.56
N ALA A 183 -14.23 -3.50 -3.69
CA ALA A 183 -14.74 -3.09 -4.99
C ALA A 183 -13.67 -2.40 -5.88
N VAL A 184 -12.68 -1.72 -5.28
CA VAL A 184 -11.55 -1.11 -6.01
C VAL A 184 -10.67 -2.16 -6.69
N LEU A 185 -10.53 -3.33 -6.06
CA LEU A 185 -9.68 -4.43 -6.50
C LEU A 185 -10.32 -5.29 -7.60
N ARG A 186 -11.60 -5.06 -7.92
CA ARG A 186 -12.28 -5.75 -9.02
C ARG A 186 -11.52 -5.53 -10.33
N GLY A 187 -11.01 -6.61 -10.90
CA GLY A 187 -10.25 -6.58 -12.15
C GLY A 187 -8.77 -6.22 -12.00
N ILE A 188 -8.25 -5.99 -10.78
CA ILE A 188 -6.82 -5.84 -10.53
C ILE A 188 -6.25 -7.22 -10.20
N PRO A 189 -5.41 -7.82 -11.06
CA PRO A 189 -4.79 -9.09 -10.76
C PRO A 189 -3.68 -8.94 -9.71
N PHE A 190 -3.50 -9.99 -8.90
CA PHE A 190 -2.31 -10.15 -8.08
C PHE A 190 -1.39 -11.16 -8.77
N THR A 191 -0.14 -10.78 -8.99
CA THR A 191 0.84 -11.60 -9.71
C THR A 191 1.99 -11.97 -8.78
N ARG A 192 2.26 -13.27 -8.59
CA ARG A 192 3.40 -13.74 -7.81
C ARG A 192 4.64 -13.82 -8.66
N LYS A 193 5.66 -13.08 -8.25
CA LYS A 193 6.98 -13.04 -8.86
C LYS A 193 8.04 -13.47 -7.86
N THR A 194 9.16 -14.01 -8.35
CA THR A 194 10.30 -14.38 -7.49
C THR A 194 10.94 -13.14 -6.86
N ARG A 195 11.21 -12.12 -7.68
CA ARG A 195 11.85 -10.87 -7.27
C ARG A 195 11.37 -9.68 -8.09
N GLY A 196 11.46 -8.48 -7.51
CA GLY A 196 11.30 -7.22 -8.22
C GLY A 196 12.63 -6.68 -8.74
N ASP A 197 12.59 -5.50 -9.37
CA ASP A 197 13.80 -4.78 -9.79
C ASP A 197 14.60 -4.30 -8.58
N ASP A 198 13.91 -3.86 -7.52
CA ASP A 198 14.49 -3.68 -6.19
C ASP A 198 14.31 -4.97 -5.38
N ALA A 199 15.41 -5.53 -4.89
CA ALA A 199 15.43 -6.75 -4.10
C ALA A 199 14.79 -6.59 -2.70
N GLN A 200 14.54 -5.36 -2.26
CA GLN A 200 13.94 -5.06 -0.95
C GLN A 200 12.42 -4.92 -1.01
N HIS A 201 11.83 -4.69 -2.18
CA HIS A 201 10.37 -4.54 -2.31
C HIS A 201 9.66 -5.88 -2.10
N GLY A 202 8.78 -5.93 -1.07
CA GLY A 202 7.91 -7.08 -0.82
C GLY A 202 6.77 -7.20 -1.83
N ALA A 203 6.22 -6.07 -2.27
CA ALA A 203 5.21 -6.00 -3.30
C ALA A 203 5.30 -4.67 -4.05
N LEU A 204 4.50 -4.51 -5.10
CA LEU A 204 4.40 -3.28 -5.87
C LEU A 204 3.06 -3.18 -6.59
N TYR A 205 2.32 -2.11 -6.33
CA TYR A 205 1.23 -1.65 -7.18
C TYR A 205 1.80 -0.99 -8.43
N VAL A 206 1.44 -1.51 -9.59
CA VAL A 206 1.84 -0.99 -10.90
C VAL A 206 0.60 -0.59 -11.67
N GLN A 207 0.63 0.62 -12.23
CA GLN A 207 -0.38 1.10 -13.15
C GLN A 207 0.23 1.36 -14.52
N SER A 208 -0.39 0.79 -15.56
CA SER A 208 -0.05 1.03 -16.96
C SER A 208 -1.33 1.44 -17.68
N ASP A 209 -1.37 2.69 -18.11
CA ASP A 209 -2.59 3.33 -18.59
C ASP A 209 -3.75 3.20 -17.58
N CYS A 210 -4.88 2.63 -18.02
CA CYS A 210 -6.03 2.34 -17.19
C CYS A 210 -5.97 0.98 -16.48
N ALA A 211 -5.02 0.12 -16.84
CA ALA A 211 -4.85 -1.16 -16.20
C ALA A 211 -3.96 -1.01 -14.96
N ALA A 212 -4.24 -1.83 -13.95
CA ALA A 212 -3.42 -1.92 -12.75
C ALA A 212 -3.13 -3.37 -12.42
N SER A 213 -2.08 -3.62 -11.64
CA SER A 213 -1.71 -4.94 -11.13
C SER A 213 -0.98 -4.78 -9.81
N ILE A 214 -1.07 -5.78 -8.94
CA ILE A 214 -0.26 -5.85 -7.72
C ILE A 214 0.71 -7.01 -7.88
N PHE A 215 2.01 -6.71 -7.88
CA PHE A 215 3.06 -7.70 -7.91
C PHE A 215 3.48 -8.03 -6.50
N VAL A 216 3.62 -9.31 -6.18
CA VAL A 216 4.01 -9.79 -4.85
C VAL A 216 5.24 -10.64 -5.01
N PHE A 217 6.28 -10.34 -4.23
CA PHE A 217 7.60 -10.95 -4.31
C PHE A 217 7.88 -11.88 -3.15
N ASP A 218 8.83 -12.81 -3.30
CA ASP A 218 9.16 -13.77 -2.24
C ASP A 218 9.70 -13.10 -0.97
N VAL A 219 10.31 -11.91 -1.12
CA VAL A 219 10.86 -11.14 0.01
C VAL A 219 9.77 -10.67 0.98
N ALA A 220 8.51 -10.49 0.54
CA ALA A 220 7.40 -10.12 1.44
C ALA A 220 7.23 -11.09 2.61
N PHE A 221 7.46 -12.38 2.37
CA PHE A 221 7.18 -13.44 3.33
C PHE A 221 8.36 -13.74 4.27
N ARG A 222 9.51 -13.08 4.10
CA ARG A 222 10.70 -13.35 4.92
C ARG A 222 10.49 -12.97 6.39
N ALA A 223 9.78 -11.87 6.63
CA ALA A 223 9.56 -11.33 7.97
C ALA A 223 8.55 -12.15 8.81
N ASP A 224 7.60 -12.85 8.18
CA ASP A 224 6.49 -13.53 8.90
C ASP A 224 6.95 -14.56 9.95
N GLN A 225 8.16 -15.10 9.81
CA GLN A 225 8.69 -16.05 10.78
C GLN A 225 9.01 -15.32 12.08
N ASP A 226 9.61 -14.13 11.98
CA ASP A 226 10.23 -13.45 13.10
C ASP A 226 9.41 -12.26 13.61
N GLN A 227 8.44 -11.80 12.82
CA GLN A 227 7.60 -10.64 13.08
C GLN A 227 6.13 -10.96 12.82
N PHE A 228 5.26 -10.13 13.37
CA PHE A 228 3.82 -10.15 13.11
C PHE A 228 3.27 -8.72 13.03
N VAL A 229 2.01 -8.55 12.70
CA VAL A 229 1.28 -7.28 12.80
C VAL A 229 -0.06 -7.53 13.51
N GLY A 230 -0.60 -6.53 14.20
CA GLY A 230 -1.81 -6.67 15.00
C GLY A 230 -1.49 -6.97 16.46
N THR A 231 -2.46 -7.51 17.20
CA THR A 231 -2.28 -7.79 18.63
C THR A 231 -1.55 -9.12 18.88
N PRO A 232 -0.81 -9.27 19.98
CA PRO A 232 -0.20 -10.56 20.34
C PRO A 232 -1.22 -11.72 20.49
N GLU A 233 -2.48 -11.42 20.79
CA GLU A 233 -3.54 -12.43 20.92
C GLU A 233 -4.11 -12.88 19.56
N ALA A 234 -3.96 -12.05 18.53
CA ALA A 234 -4.38 -12.35 17.16
C ALA A 234 -3.31 -11.92 16.14
N PRO A 235 -2.08 -12.49 16.20
CA PRO A 235 -0.95 -11.99 15.44
C PRO A 235 -1.05 -12.41 13.97
N TRP A 236 -1.07 -11.45 13.06
CA TRP A 236 -1.09 -11.71 11.62
C TRP A 236 0.33 -11.81 11.06
N PRO A 237 0.59 -12.59 9.99
CA PRO A 237 1.88 -12.55 9.30
C PRO A 237 2.21 -11.12 8.86
N THR A 238 3.45 -10.66 9.04
CA THR A 238 3.86 -9.30 8.68
C THR A 238 3.62 -8.98 7.20
N SER A 239 3.75 -9.96 6.31
CA SER A 239 3.42 -9.84 4.89
C SER A 239 1.99 -9.35 4.63
N THR A 240 1.04 -9.61 5.54
CA THR A 240 -0.34 -9.08 5.44
C THR A 240 -0.34 -7.55 5.32
N ARG A 241 0.55 -6.86 6.05
CA ARG A 241 0.73 -5.41 5.95
C ARG A 241 1.23 -5.00 4.57
N THR A 242 2.15 -5.75 3.97
CA THR A 242 2.63 -5.53 2.60
C THR A 242 1.49 -5.61 1.59
N PHE A 243 0.61 -6.61 1.68
CA PHE A 243 -0.58 -6.67 0.82
C PHE A 243 -1.50 -5.46 1.00
N LEU A 244 -1.79 -5.11 2.26
CA LEU A 244 -2.68 -3.99 2.58
C LEU A 244 -2.08 -2.64 2.14
N HIS A 245 -0.76 -2.50 2.19
CA HIS A 245 -0.05 -1.33 1.68
C HIS A 245 -0.32 -1.13 0.18
N GLU A 246 -0.14 -2.16 -0.64
CA GLU A 246 -0.42 -2.06 -2.09
C GLU A 246 -1.91 -1.86 -2.39
N VAL A 247 -2.79 -2.41 -1.56
CA VAL A 247 -4.24 -2.11 -1.63
C VAL A 247 -4.50 -0.63 -1.34
N GLY A 248 -3.79 -0.06 -0.36
CA GLY A 248 -3.80 1.38 -0.09
C GLY A 248 -3.42 2.20 -1.33
N HIS A 249 -2.37 1.80 -2.04
CA HIS A 249 -2.04 2.40 -3.33
C HIS A 249 -3.16 2.29 -4.37
N ALA A 250 -3.74 1.10 -4.53
CA ALA A 250 -4.83 0.88 -5.47
C ALA A 250 -6.08 1.74 -5.18
N ILE A 251 -6.35 2.01 -3.89
CA ILE A 251 -7.45 2.86 -3.43
C ILE A 251 -7.20 4.32 -3.78
N HIS A 252 -6.07 4.90 -3.36
CA HIS A 252 -5.85 6.34 -3.57
C HIS A 252 -5.64 6.71 -5.05
N GLU A 253 -5.10 5.79 -5.85
CA GLU A 253 -4.92 5.97 -7.30
C GLU A 253 -6.21 5.77 -8.11
N ARG A 254 -7.28 5.22 -7.52
CA ARG A 254 -8.53 4.88 -8.23
C ARG A 254 -9.10 6.06 -9.05
N PRO A 255 -9.26 7.27 -8.49
CA PRO A 255 -9.79 8.41 -9.26
C PRO A 255 -8.90 8.77 -10.47
N GLY A 256 -7.58 8.71 -10.29
CA GLY A 256 -6.62 8.96 -11.37
C GLY A 256 -6.70 7.90 -12.47
N ARG A 257 -6.77 6.62 -12.08
CA ARG A 257 -6.95 5.49 -13.00
C ARG A 257 -8.25 5.59 -13.81
N ASP A 258 -9.37 5.89 -13.16
CA ASP A 258 -10.65 6.08 -13.85
C ASP A 258 -10.63 7.28 -14.81
N GLY A 259 -9.93 8.36 -14.41
CA GLY A 259 -9.64 9.48 -15.28
C GLY A 259 -8.86 9.06 -16.54
N ILE A 260 -7.82 8.23 -16.40
CA ILE A 260 -7.07 7.69 -17.55
C ILE A 260 -7.95 6.82 -18.45
N CYS A 261 -8.79 5.94 -17.87
CA CYS A 261 -9.76 5.14 -18.64
C CYS A 261 -10.59 6.03 -19.57
N LYS A 262 -11.14 7.12 -19.02
CA LYS A 262 -11.95 8.09 -19.75
C LYS A 262 -11.13 8.80 -20.83
N LEU A 263 -9.93 9.27 -20.47
CA LEU A 263 -9.02 9.98 -21.38
C LEU A 263 -8.66 9.14 -22.61
N MET A 264 -8.35 7.86 -22.43
CA MET A 264 -8.09 6.94 -23.55
C MET A 264 -9.33 6.74 -24.43
N GLY A 265 -10.52 6.67 -23.83
CA GLY A 265 -11.78 6.62 -24.58
C GLY A 265 -12.01 7.87 -25.43
N ASP A 266 -11.75 9.04 -24.85
CA ASP A 266 -11.86 10.33 -25.54
C ASP A 266 -10.82 10.46 -26.66
N GLN A 267 -9.60 9.93 -26.45
CA GLN A 267 -8.58 9.88 -27.49
C GLN A 267 -8.98 9.00 -28.67
N ARG A 268 -9.52 7.80 -28.41
CA ARG A 268 -10.03 6.92 -29.47
C ARG A 268 -11.13 7.61 -30.28
N LYS A 269 -12.05 8.31 -29.61
CA LYS A 269 -13.10 9.11 -30.27
C LYS A 269 -12.52 10.24 -31.12
N HIS A 270 -11.55 10.98 -30.59
CA HIS A 270 -10.88 12.07 -31.32
C HIS A 270 -10.15 11.54 -32.57
N ASN A 271 -9.41 10.44 -32.43
CA ASN A 271 -8.69 9.80 -33.54
C ASN A 271 -9.67 9.32 -34.63
N ALA A 272 -10.79 8.69 -34.24
CA ALA A 272 -11.81 8.25 -35.19
C ALA A 272 -12.42 9.41 -35.99
N ARG A 273 -12.78 10.52 -35.32
CA ARG A 273 -13.28 11.74 -35.98
C ARG A 273 -12.25 12.36 -36.92
N THR A 274 -10.99 12.40 -36.50
CA THR A 274 -9.89 12.92 -37.33
C THR A 274 -9.72 12.08 -38.59
N THR A 275 -9.78 10.74 -38.49
CA THR A 275 -9.75 9.84 -39.64
C THR A 275 -10.95 10.06 -40.56
N GLN A 276 -12.16 10.19 -40.01
CA GLN A 276 -13.38 10.48 -40.78
C GLN A 276 -13.28 11.81 -41.53
N LEU A 277 -12.82 12.88 -40.86
CA LEU A 277 -12.63 14.19 -41.48
C LEU A 277 -11.61 14.13 -42.62
N ARG A 278 -10.47 13.45 -42.43
CA ARG A 278 -9.46 13.26 -43.48
C ARG A 278 -10.04 12.52 -44.68
N ALA A 279 -10.75 11.42 -44.46
CA ALA A 279 -11.39 10.66 -45.52
C ALA A 279 -12.42 11.50 -46.30
N ARG A 280 -13.21 12.33 -45.62
CA ARG A 280 -14.16 13.26 -46.25
C ARG A 280 -13.46 14.34 -47.08
N ILE A 281 -12.42 14.98 -46.55
CA ILE A 281 -11.64 15.99 -47.27
C ILE A 281 -11.01 15.38 -48.52
N GLU A 282 -10.43 14.19 -48.41
CA GLU A 282 -9.86 13.49 -49.56
C GLU A 282 -10.91 13.13 -50.61
N ALA A 283 -12.08 12.63 -50.19
CA ALA A 283 -13.18 12.32 -51.10
C ALA A 283 -13.70 13.58 -51.81
N PHE A 284 -13.84 14.69 -51.09
CA PHE A 284 -14.20 15.99 -51.66
C PHE A 284 -13.16 16.47 -52.68
N ASN A 285 -11.86 16.34 -52.38
CA ASN A 285 -10.79 16.73 -53.30
C ASN A 285 -10.69 15.84 -54.55
N ARG A 286 -11.09 14.57 -54.47
CA ARG A 286 -11.11 13.63 -55.61
C ARG A 286 -12.35 13.77 -56.50
N GLY A 287 -13.45 14.35 -56.00
CA GLY A 287 -14.73 14.40 -56.69
C GLY A 287 -14.92 15.67 -57.54
N SER A 288 -15.33 15.50 -58.80
CA SER A 288 -15.74 16.58 -59.73
C SER A 288 -17.14 17.16 -59.41
N ARG A 289 -17.54 17.26 -58.12
CA ARG A 289 -18.89 17.73 -57.75
C ARG A 289 -19.05 19.20 -58.15
N LYS A 290 -20.10 19.52 -58.90
CA LYS A 290 -20.46 20.88 -59.35
C LYS A 290 -21.77 21.32 -58.69
N GLY A 291 -21.92 22.62 -58.43
CA GLY A 291 -23.19 23.20 -57.97
C GLY A 291 -23.53 22.92 -56.51
N ALA A 292 -24.82 22.75 -56.19
CA ALA A 292 -25.34 22.66 -54.82
C ALA A 292 -24.71 21.53 -53.97
N ASP A 293 -24.36 20.40 -54.59
CA ASP A 293 -23.74 19.25 -53.92
C ASP A 293 -22.33 19.55 -53.37
N GLN A 294 -21.62 20.48 -54.00
CA GLN A 294 -20.31 20.93 -53.52
C GLN A 294 -20.46 21.82 -52.27
N GLY A 295 -21.51 22.64 -52.23
CA GLY A 295 -21.82 23.49 -51.08
C GLY A 295 -22.23 22.67 -49.85
N ALA A 296 -23.09 21.67 -50.03
CA ALA A 296 -23.54 20.78 -48.96
C ALA A 296 -22.38 19.96 -48.36
N GLU A 297 -21.49 19.40 -49.20
CA GLU A 297 -20.33 18.65 -48.72
C GLU A 297 -19.33 19.56 -47.98
N LYS A 298 -19.09 20.77 -48.47
CA LYS A 298 -18.23 21.75 -47.79
C LYS A 298 -18.78 22.11 -46.41
N ALA A 299 -20.09 22.31 -46.28
CA ALA A 299 -20.73 22.53 -44.99
C ALA A 299 -20.60 21.33 -44.06
N ALA A 300 -20.73 20.10 -44.57
CA ALA A 300 -20.55 18.88 -43.79
C ALA A 300 -19.10 18.70 -43.30
N ILE A 301 -18.10 19.07 -44.11
CA ILE A 301 -16.69 19.08 -43.71
C ILE A 301 -16.44 20.11 -42.60
N GLU A 302 -17.05 21.29 -42.70
CA GLU A 302 -16.94 22.35 -41.68
C GLU A 302 -17.49 21.87 -40.33
N VAL A 303 -18.69 21.28 -40.33
CA VAL A 303 -19.30 20.71 -39.12
C VAL A 303 -18.41 19.63 -38.49
N GLU A 304 -17.83 18.75 -39.31
CA GLU A 304 -16.92 17.71 -38.81
C GLU A 304 -15.60 18.32 -38.28
N ARG A 305 -15.08 19.39 -38.90
CA ARG A 305 -13.91 20.12 -38.41
C ARG A 305 -14.16 20.72 -37.03
N ASP A 306 -15.30 21.37 -36.84
CA ASP A 306 -15.71 21.92 -35.54
C ASP A 306 -15.86 20.81 -34.50
N ALA A 307 -16.41 19.65 -34.90
CA ALA A 307 -16.54 18.48 -34.05
C ALA A 307 -15.17 17.89 -33.64
N VAL A 308 -14.18 17.90 -34.54
CA VAL A 308 -12.80 17.51 -34.25
C VAL A 308 -12.16 18.51 -33.28
N GLU A 309 -12.27 19.82 -33.53
CA GLU A 309 -11.72 20.86 -32.65
C GLU A 309 -12.32 20.78 -31.23
N LYS A 310 -13.64 20.62 -31.13
CA LYS A 310 -14.33 20.44 -29.85
C LYS A 310 -13.83 19.20 -29.10
N SER A 311 -13.63 18.09 -29.82
CA SER A 311 -13.11 16.86 -29.22
C SER A 311 -11.66 17.01 -28.73
N LEU A 312 -10.82 17.76 -29.44
CA LEU A 312 -9.46 18.06 -29.03
C LEU A 312 -9.43 18.89 -27.74
N LYS A 313 -10.23 19.97 -27.68
CA LYS A 313 -10.35 20.81 -26.47
C LYS A 313 -10.80 19.99 -25.27
N ALA A 314 -11.79 19.12 -25.45
CA ALA A 314 -12.26 18.22 -24.39
C ALA A 314 -11.18 17.23 -23.94
N PHE A 315 -10.43 16.64 -24.89
CA PHE A 315 -9.31 15.75 -24.58
C PHE A 315 -8.23 16.47 -23.77
N GLU A 316 -7.81 17.68 -24.17
CA GLU A 316 -6.82 18.49 -23.46
C GLU A 316 -7.27 18.88 -22.04
N GLN A 317 -8.55 19.21 -21.86
CA GLN A 317 -9.13 19.52 -20.55
C GLN A 317 -9.14 18.28 -19.64
N ASN A 318 -9.62 17.14 -20.14
CA ASN A 318 -9.60 15.89 -19.39
C ASN A 318 -8.17 15.46 -19.04
N HIS A 319 -7.20 15.66 -19.94
CA HIS A 319 -5.79 15.33 -19.67
C HIS A 319 -5.25 16.08 -18.45
N LYS A 320 -5.48 17.40 -18.37
CA LYS A 320 -5.07 18.22 -17.22
C LYS A 320 -5.73 17.76 -15.91
N GLU A 321 -7.00 17.37 -15.98
CA GLU A 321 -7.71 16.86 -14.82
C GLU A 321 -7.14 15.52 -14.34
N VAL A 322 -6.80 14.61 -15.26
CA VAL A 322 -6.13 13.35 -14.94
C VAL A 322 -4.78 13.58 -14.27
N GLU A 323 -3.95 14.48 -14.81
CA GLU A 323 -2.67 14.83 -14.21
C GLU A 323 -2.83 15.36 -12.77
N ARG A 324 -3.88 16.15 -12.52
CA ARG A 324 -4.23 16.65 -11.19
C ARG A 324 -4.60 15.51 -10.25
N LEU A 325 -5.47 14.60 -10.70
CA LEU A 325 -5.92 13.44 -9.92
C LEU A 325 -4.78 12.49 -9.56
N GLN A 326 -3.84 12.24 -10.48
CA GLN A 326 -2.68 11.37 -10.23
C GLN A 326 -1.65 11.99 -9.27
N LYS A 327 -1.51 13.32 -9.27
CA LYS A 327 -0.57 14.01 -8.37
C LYS A 327 -1.12 14.10 -6.95
N LYS A 328 -2.36 14.58 -6.81
CA LYS A 328 -3.00 14.82 -5.52
C LYS A 328 -4.51 14.71 -5.65
N GLY A 329 -4.99 13.47 -5.77
CA GLY A 329 -6.41 13.16 -5.84
C GLY A 329 -7.20 13.58 -4.58
N PRO A 330 -8.53 13.47 -4.61
CA PRO A 330 -9.39 13.83 -3.48
C PRO A 330 -9.05 13.01 -2.22
N ILE A 331 -8.75 11.71 -2.39
CA ILE A 331 -8.38 10.82 -1.28
C ILE A 331 -7.09 11.32 -0.60
N LEU A 332 -6.00 11.50 -1.35
CA LEU A 332 -4.74 12.01 -0.79
C LEU A 332 -4.88 13.43 -0.20
N SER A 333 -5.74 14.27 -0.77
CA SER A 333 -6.00 15.60 -0.23
C SER A 333 -6.70 15.53 1.13
N SER A 334 -7.75 14.72 1.25
CA SER A 334 -8.47 14.50 2.51
C SER A 334 -7.58 13.85 3.57
N TYR A 335 -6.79 12.85 3.19
CA TYR A 335 -5.81 12.20 4.05
C TYR A 335 -4.75 13.19 4.56
N ALA A 336 -4.19 14.04 3.67
CA ALA A 336 -3.22 15.05 4.08
C ALA A 336 -3.79 16.03 5.12
N ASN A 337 -5.09 16.36 5.02
CA ASN A 337 -5.75 17.19 6.02
C ASN A 337 -5.90 16.45 7.37
N ALA A 338 -6.22 15.15 7.34
CA ALA A 338 -6.33 14.32 8.54
C ALA A 338 -4.98 14.09 9.23
N LEU A 339 -3.91 13.92 8.44
CA LEU A 339 -2.54 13.80 8.93
C LEU A 339 -2.05 15.11 9.58
N GLY A 340 -2.39 16.25 8.96
CA GLY A 340 -2.04 17.57 9.45
C GLY A 340 -0.52 17.77 9.49
N GLN A 341 -0.01 18.15 10.67
CA GLN A 341 1.43 18.31 10.92
C GLN A 341 2.07 17.07 11.57
N SER A 342 1.31 15.99 11.75
CA SER A 342 1.83 14.79 12.41
C SER A 342 2.79 14.05 11.48
N SER A 343 3.89 13.52 12.02
CA SER A 343 4.72 12.57 11.29
C SER A 343 3.96 11.28 10.92
N PRO A 344 4.21 10.71 9.73
CA PRO A 344 3.70 9.40 9.34
C PRO A 344 4.11 8.25 10.30
N PRO A 345 3.48 7.07 10.19
CA PRO A 345 3.74 5.99 11.14
C PRO A 345 5.16 5.39 11.01
N THR A 346 5.79 5.43 9.83
CA THR A 346 7.16 4.89 9.59
C THR A 346 8.04 5.87 8.83
N ARG A 347 9.37 5.66 8.74
CA ARG A 347 10.22 6.54 7.91
C ARG A 347 9.97 6.33 6.43
N TYR A 348 9.69 5.09 6.03
CA TYR A 348 9.26 4.81 4.65
C TYR A 348 8.04 5.66 4.27
N ALA A 349 7.08 5.77 5.18
CA ALA A 349 5.91 6.63 5.02
C ALA A 349 6.21 8.14 4.97
N GLU A 350 7.41 8.60 5.37
CA GLU A 350 7.86 10.00 5.22
C GLU A 350 8.27 10.34 3.79
N THR A 351 8.56 9.34 2.95
CA THR A 351 9.07 9.57 1.59
C THR A 351 8.06 10.29 0.69
N SER A 352 6.76 10.04 0.88
CA SER A 352 5.69 10.76 0.19
C SER A 352 4.34 10.62 0.90
N ILE A 353 3.40 11.52 0.56
CA ILE A 353 2.01 11.41 1.05
C ILE A 353 1.32 10.12 0.58
N LYS A 354 1.76 9.55 -0.55
CA LYS A 354 1.22 8.29 -1.08
C LYS A 354 1.64 7.10 -0.22
N GLU A 355 2.92 7.05 0.15
CA GLU A 355 3.45 6.04 1.08
C GLU A 355 2.83 6.22 2.47
N SER A 356 2.71 7.46 2.93
CA SER A 356 2.05 7.77 4.20
C SER A 356 0.62 7.23 4.26
N PHE A 357 -0.16 7.45 3.20
CA PHE A 357 -1.52 6.92 3.10
C PHE A 357 -1.53 5.38 3.11
N ALA A 358 -0.73 4.75 2.25
CA ALA A 358 -0.71 3.29 2.11
C ALA A 358 -0.27 2.59 3.40
N GLU A 359 0.74 3.15 4.06
CA GLU A 359 1.23 2.64 5.32
C GLU A 359 0.18 2.78 6.44
N SER A 360 -0.44 3.96 6.57
CA SER A 360 -1.47 4.20 7.56
C SER A 360 -2.71 3.34 7.31
N PHE A 361 -3.09 3.12 6.04
CA PHE A 361 -4.17 2.22 5.67
C PHE A 361 -3.85 0.76 6.06
N SER A 362 -2.62 0.32 5.83
CA SER A 362 -2.18 -1.02 6.21
C SER A 362 -2.29 -1.26 7.72
N LEU A 363 -1.91 -0.26 8.54
CA LEU A 363 -2.07 -0.30 9.98
C LEU A 363 -3.54 -0.21 10.38
N TYR A 364 -4.35 0.65 9.77
CA TYR A 364 -5.78 0.72 10.08
C TYR A 364 -6.47 -0.66 9.96
N ARG A 365 -6.08 -1.45 8.95
CA ARG A 365 -6.66 -2.76 8.67
C ARG A 365 -6.06 -3.89 9.50
N ALA A 366 -4.75 -3.88 9.74
CA ALA A 366 -4.05 -4.97 10.44
C ALA A 366 -3.83 -4.72 11.93
N ASP A 367 -3.62 -3.46 12.34
CA ASP A 367 -3.42 -3.03 13.72
C ASP A 367 -4.07 -1.65 13.99
N PRO A 368 -5.41 -1.60 14.05
CA PRO A 368 -6.13 -0.35 14.29
C PRO A 368 -5.77 0.29 15.63
N GLU A 369 -5.36 -0.50 16.63
CA GLU A 369 -4.98 0.04 17.94
C GLU A 369 -3.64 0.79 17.86
N ALA A 370 -2.64 0.25 17.16
CA ALA A 370 -1.39 0.95 16.90
C ALA A 370 -1.66 2.27 16.17
N LEU A 371 -2.44 2.26 15.08
CA LEU A 371 -2.75 3.51 14.37
C LEU A 371 -3.47 4.52 15.27
N ARG A 372 -4.42 4.07 16.10
CA ARG A 372 -5.14 4.96 17.05
C ARG A 372 -4.19 5.60 18.06
N ARG A 373 -3.21 4.85 18.58
CA ARG A 373 -2.18 5.38 19.50
C ARG A 373 -1.28 6.40 18.80
N LEU A 374 -0.86 6.11 17.57
CA LEU A 374 0.15 6.90 16.87
C LEU A 374 -0.41 8.15 16.19
N LEU A 375 -1.57 8.01 15.54
CA LEU A 375 -2.19 8.99 14.67
C LEU A 375 -3.72 8.95 14.84
N PRO A 376 -4.27 9.39 15.98
CA PRO A 376 -5.70 9.28 16.29
C PRO A 376 -6.60 10.00 15.27
N ALA A 377 -6.16 11.14 14.72
CA ALA A 377 -6.90 11.85 13.68
C ALA A 377 -6.98 11.07 12.36
N VAL A 378 -5.89 10.38 11.99
CA VAL A 378 -5.83 9.51 10.81
C VAL A 378 -6.65 8.23 11.04
N PHE A 379 -6.59 7.65 12.24
CA PHE A 379 -7.48 6.54 12.61
C PHE A 379 -8.96 6.93 12.41
N ALA A 380 -9.37 8.08 12.96
CA ALA A 380 -10.74 8.56 12.86
C ALA A 380 -11.16 8.88 11.41
N TYR A 381 -10.22 9.32 10.57
CA TYR A 381 -10.43 9.50 9.13
C TYR A 381 -10.84 8.20 8.43
N PHE A 382 -10.11 7.11 8.69
CA PHE A 382 -10.45 5.80 8.13
C PHE A 382 -11.73 5.21 8.71
N GLU A 383 -11.99 5.41 10.01
CA GLU A 383 -13.20 4.96 10.69
C GLU A 383 -14.47 5.60 10.10
N ARG A 384 -14.40 6.88 9.71
CA ARG A 384 -15.48 7.58 9.00
C ARG A 384 -15.62 7.18 7.52
N GLY A 385 -14.73 6.34 7.00
CA GLY A 385 -14.75 5.89 5.61
C GLY A 385 -14.34 6.94 4.58
N GLU A 386 -13.68 8.03 5.00
CA GLU A 386 -13.35 9.16 4.12
C GLU A 386 -12.40 8.79 2.97
N HIS A 387 -11.58 7.76 3.14
CA HIS A 387 -10.71 7.21 2.09
C HIS A 387 -11.46 6.47 0.98
N THR A 388 -12.75 6.19 1.20
CA THR A 388 -13.65 5.62 0.20
C THR A 388 -14.64 6.64 -0.36
N THR A 389 -14.66 7.85 0.20
CA THR A 389 -15.51 8.95 -0.29
C THR A 389 -14.96 9.45 -1.63
N GLY A 390 -15.76 9.28 -2.69
CA GLY A 390 -15.39 9.67 -4.05
C GLY A 390 -14.71 8.57 -4.87
N LEU A 391 -14.76 7.31 -4.40
CA LEU A 391 -14.50 6.12 -5.23
C LEU A 391 -15.64 5.82 -6.21
#